data_AF-A0A959AE15-F1
#
_entry.id   AF-A0A959AE15-F1
#
_cell.length_a   1.000
_cell.length_b   1.000
_cell.length_c   1.000
_cell.angle_alpha   90.00
_cell.angle_beta   90.00
_cell.angle_gamma   90.00
#
_symmetry.space_group_name_H-M   'P 1'
#
loop_
_entity.id
_entity.type
_entity.pdbx_description
1 polymer ?
#
loop_
_entity_poly.entity_id
_entity_poly.type
_entity_poly.pdbx_seq_one_letter_code
_entity_poly.pdbx_strand_id
1 'polypeptide(L)'
;HSAAEMTGWLNAALADLGPKAQVKHAIISGGVRDFLDGYYLIRKSELRAVYGQASGFLQHARGEYEALRTYVQAQLRGLELAYAFLKVK
;
A
#
# COMPACT_ATOMS: atom_id res chain seq x y z
N HIS A 1 -14.07 6.60 -3.93
CA HIS A 1 -13.41 6.32 -2.64
C HIS A 1 -11.91 6.24 -2.85
N SER A 2 -11.14 6.76 -1.90
CA SER A 2 -9.69 6.62 -1.83
C SER A 2 -9.29 5.29 -1.16
N ALA A 3 -8.06 4.84 -1.40
CA ALA A 3 -7.50 3.68 -0.69
C ALA A 3 -7.55 3.85 0.83
N ALA A 4 -7.37 5.07 1.34
CA ALA A 4 -7.43 5.37 2.77
C ALA A 4 -8.83 5.20 3.36
N GLU A 5 -9.87 5.67 2.66
CA GLU A 5 -11.27 5.46 3.05
C GLU A 5 -11.63 3.98 3.03
N MET A 6 -11.28 3.27 1.95
CA MET A 6 -11.55 1.83 1.83
C MET A 6 -10.84 1.01 2.91
N THR A 7 -9.61 1.39 3.29
CA THR A 7 -8.90 0.75 4.39
C THR A 7 -9.63 0.95 5.72
N GLY A 8 -10.18 2.14 5.95
CA GLY A 8 -11.03 2.41 7.12
C GLY A 8 -12.28 1.53 7.15
N TRP A 9 -12.96 1.38 6.02
CA TRP A 9 -14.14 0.52 5.91
C TRP A 9 -13.82 -0.97 6.08
N LEU A 10 -12.68 -1.42 5.53
CA LEU A 10 -12.18 -2.76 5.77
C LEU A 10 -11.97 -3.01 7.27
N ASN A 11 -11.28 -2.09 7.96
CA ASN A 11 -11.04 -2.22 9.39
C ASN A 11 -12.35 -2.25 10.20
N ALA A 12 -13.33 -1.40 9.85
CA ALA A 12 -14.65 -1.41 10.48
C ALA A 12 -15.39 -2.74 10.25
N ALA A 13 -15.40 -3.24 9.01
CA ALA A 13 -16.03 -4.53 8.69
C ALA A 13 -15.38 -5.70 9.43
N LEU A 14 -14.06 -5.67 9.62
CA LEU A 14 -13.33 -6.68 10.40
C LEU A 14 -13.70 -6.63 11.88
N ALA A 15 -13.85 -5.43 12.45
CA ALA A 15 -14.31 -5.26 13.81
C ALA A 15 -15.73 -5.83 13.99
N ASP A 16 -16.64 -5.57 13.05
CA ASP A 16 -18.01 -6.07 13.08
C ASP A 16 -18.10 -7.59 12.91
N LEU A 17 -17.30 -8.18 12.02
CA LEU A 17 -17.26 -9.63 11.79
C LEU A 17 -16.56 -10.39 12.91
N GLY A 18 -15.55 -9.78 13.53
CA GLY A 18 -14.72 -10.39 14.56
C GLY A 18 -14.20 -11.78 14.15
N PRO A 19 -14.44 -12.84 14.94
CA PRO A 19 -13.97 -14.20 14.63
C PRO A 19 -14.49 -14.78 13.31
N LYS A 20 -15.60 -14.24 12.77
CA LYS A 20 -16.19 -14.71 11.51
C LYS A 20 -15.40 -14.24 10.28
N ALA A 21 -14.48 -13.28 10.43
CA ALA A 21 -13.64 -12.81 9.34
C ALA A 21 -12.66 -13.91 8.87
N GLN A 22 -12.94 -14.47 7.70
CA GLN A 22 -12.11 -15.52 7.10
C GLN A 22 -10.89 -14.97 6.37
N VAL A 23 -10.97 -13.75 5.81
CA VAL A 23 -9.86 -13.14 5.08
C VAL A 23 -8.73 -12.74 6.04
N LYS A 24 -7.49 -13.03 5.66
CA LYS A 24 -6.30 -12.81 6.50
C LYS A 24 -5.30 -11.81 5.92
N HIS A 25 -5.47 -11.47 4.65
CA HIS A 25 -4.57 -10.59 3.92
C HIS A 25 -5.36 -9.62 3.05
N ALA A 26 -4.77 -8.45 2.79
CA ALA A 26 -5.33 -7.44 1.90
C ALA A 26 -4.30 -6.93 0.90
N ILE A 27 -4.75 -6.63 -0.31
CA ILE A 27 -4.00 -5.83 -1.28
C ILE A 27 -4.68 -4.46 -1.31
N ILE A 28 -3.99 -3.43 -0.83
CA ILE A 28 -4.51 -2.07 -0.79
C ILE A 28 -4.02 -1.35 -2.05
N SER A 29 -4.95 -0.94 -2.90
CA SER A 29 -4.62 -0.32 -4.18
C SER A 29 -5.59 0.82 -4.49
N GLY A 30 -5.32 1.55 -5.57
CA GLY A 30 -6.15 2.65 -6.05
C GLY A 30 -5.66 4.01 -5.59
N GLY A 31 -4.99 4.74 -6.48
CA GLY A 31 -4.48 6.09 -6.20
C GLY A 31 -3.28 6.14 -5.24
N VAL A 32 -2.60 5.02 -4.98
CA VAL A 32 -1.35 4.99 -4.19
C VAL A 32 -0.22 5.59 -5.04
N ARG A 33 0.38 6.71 -4.60
CA ARG A 33 1.33 7.48 -5.41
C ARG A 33 2.77 7.05 -5.19
N ASP A 34 3.13 6.74 -3.95
CA ASP A 34 4.49 6.41 -3.56
C ASP A 34 4.55 5.45 -2.36
N PHE A 35 5.77 5.18 -1.90
CA PHE A 35 6.05 4.29 -0.79
C PHE A 35 5.60 4.85 0.56
N LEU A 36 5.41 6.17 0.72
CA LEU A 36 4.90 6.75 1.96
C LEU A 36 3.40 6.52 2.08
N ASP A 37 2.66 6.76 1.00
CA ASP A 37 1.24 6.38 0.90
C ASP A 37 1.11 4.87 1.16
N GLY A 38 1.94 4.05 0.49
CA GLY A 38 1.95 2.61 0.65
C GLY A 38 2.25 2.16 2.09
N TYR A 39 3.27 2.75 2.72
CA TYR A 39 3.62 2.49 4.12
C TYR A 39 2.47 2.85 5.06
N TYR A 40 1.90 4.05 4.91
CA TYR A 40 0.78 4.50 5.73
C TYR A 40 -0.40 3.53 5.66
N LEU A 41 -0.77 3.10 4.45
CA LEU A 41 -1.89 2.19 4.23
C LEU A 41 -1.64 0.80 4.82
N ILE A 42 -0.44 0.23 4.63
CA ILE A 42 -0.09 -1.06 5.23
C ILE A 42 -0.16 -0.97 6.76
N ARG A 43 0.43 0.08 7.35
CA ARG A 43 0.48 0.24 8.81
C ARG A 43 -0.87 0.58 9.44
N LYS A 44 -1.79 1.15 8.67
CA LYS A 44 -3.17 1.44 9.10
C LYS A 44 -4.09 0.22 9.02
N SER A 45 -3.76 -0.79 8.22
CA SER A 45 -4.62 -1.97 8.06
C SER A 45 -4.58 -2.86 9.29
N GLU A 46 -5.75 -3.34 9.74
CA GLU A 46 -5.86 -4.38 10.77
C GLU A 46 -5.46 -5.77 10.24
N LEU A 47 -5.39 -5.94 8.91
CA LEU A 47 -4.89 -7.15 8.28
C LEU A 47 -3.45 -6.99 7.82
N ARG A 48 -2.77 -8.12 7.67
CA ARG A 48 -1.51 -8.17 6.94
C ARG A 48 -1.75 -7.71 5.51
N ALA A 49 -1.15 -6.58 5.14
CA ALA A 49 -1.41 -5.95 3.85
C ALA A 49 -0.15 -5.71 3.03
N VAL A 50 -0.33 -5.65 1.72
CA VAL A 50 0.63 -5.08 0.76
C VAL A 50 -0.06 -3.95 0.00
N TYR A 51 0.70 -3.00 -0.54
CA TYR A 51 0.14 -1.98 -1.42
C TYR A 51 0.42 -2.28 -2.90
N GLY A 52 -0.50 -1.88 -3.78
CA GLY A 52 -0.39 -2.06 -5.22
C GLY A 52 -0.47 -0.73 -5.98
N GLN A 53 0.37 -0.58 -7.00
CA GLN A 53 0.39 0.58 -7.88
C GLN A 53 0.28 0.13 -9.35
N ALA A 54 -0.83 0.48 -10.00
CA ALA A 54 -1.03 0.17 -11.42
C ALA A 54 -0.55 1.30 -12.32
N SER A 55 -1.27 2.43 -12.33
CA SER A 55 -0.96 3.57 -13.21
C SER A 55 0.43 4.16 -12.98
N GLY A 56 0.91 4.18 -11.73
CA GLY A 56 2.27 4.63 -11.40
C GLY A 56 3.34 3.78 -12.10
N PHE A 57 3.25 2.45 -12.01
CA PHE A 57 4.18 1.56 -12.70
C PHE A 57 4.04 1.67 -14.22
N LEU A 58 2.80 1.72 -14.73
CA LEU A 58 2.55 1.84 -16.17
C LEU A 58 3.17 3.13 -16.75
N GLN A 59 3.11 4.26 -16.03
CA GLN A 59 3.70 5.51 -16.48
C GLN A 59 5.21 5.38 -16.71
N HIS A 60 5.93 4.73 -15.79
CA HIS A 60 7.38 4.53 -15.90
C HIS A 60 7.77 3.40 -16.86
N ALA A 61 6.90 2.40 -17.02
CA ALA A 61 7.09 1.28 -17.96
C ALA A 61 6.92 1.68 -19.44
N ARG A 62 6.32 2.84 -19.73
CA ARG A 62 6.16 3.34 -21.11
C ARG A 62 7.44 3.95 -21.69
N GLY A 63 8.43 4.25 -20.85
CA GLY A 63 9.75 4.72 -21.27
C GLY A 63 10.75 3.58 -21.39
N GLU A 64 12.03 3.92 -21.25
CA GLU A 64 13.11 2.92 -21.20
C GLU A 64 13.02 2.05 -19.93
N TYR A 65 13.49 0.81 -20.03
CA TYR A 65 13.52 -0.14 -18.90
C TYR A 65 14.21 0.46 -17.66
N GLU A 66 15.25 1.27 -17.86
CA GLU A 66 15.97 1.96 -16.79
C GLU A 66 15.09 2.91 -15.98
N ALA A 67 14.09 3.55 -16.60
CA ALA A 67 13.15 4.41 -15.90
C ALA A 67 12.25 3.59 -14.95
N LEU A 68 11.73 2.45 -15.43
CA LEU A 68 10.96 1.53 -14.60
C LEU A 68 11.82 0.94 -13.46
N ARG A 69 13.04 0.52 -13.77
CA ARG A 69 13.98 -0.04 -12.78
C ARG A 69 14.28 0.97 -11.68
N THR A 70 14.57 2.22 -12.05
CA THR A 70 14.83 3.30 -11.10
C THR A 70 13.61 3.57 -10.23
N TYR A 71 12.42 3.60 -10.82
CA TYR A 71 11.17 3.78 -10.06
C TYR A 71 10.95 2.65 -9.05
N VAL A 72 11.12 1.39 -9.45
CA VAL A 72 10.99 0.23 -8.54
C VAL A 72 12.00 0.31 -7.39
N GLN A 73 13.25 0.67 -7.68
CA GLN A 73 14.28 0.82 -6.65
C GLN A 73 13.92 1.94 -5.65
N ALA A 74 13.39 3.07 -6.14
CA ALA A 74 12.93 4.15 -5.26
C ALA A 74 11.78 3.70 -4.35
N GLN A 75 10.82 2.92 -4.86
CA GLN A 75 9.74 2.34 -4.04
C GLN A 75 10.29 1.41 -2.96
N LEU A 76 11.19 0.50 -3.31
CA LEU A 76 11.79 -0.47 -2.37
C LEU A 76 12.59 0.23 -1.27
N ARG A 77 13.55 1.08 -1.64
CA ARG A 77 14.41 1.79 -0.69
C ARG A 77 13.63 2.75 0.20
N GLY A 78 12.66 3.46 -0.38
CA GLY A 78 11.80 4.35 0.38
C GLY A 78 10.96 3.58 1.41
N LEU A 79 10.44 2.41 1.03
CA LEU A 79 9.69 1.56 1.95
C LEU A 79 10.58 1.00 3.06
N GLU A 80 11.78 0.52 2.75
CA GLU A 80 12.79 0.08 3.74
C GLU A 80 13.07 1.19 4.77
N LEU A 81 13.30 2.41 4.30
CA LEU A 81 13.52 3.58 5.15
C LEU A 81 12.28 3.88 6.02
N ALA A 82 11.08 3.83 5.44
CA ALA A 82 9.84 4.08 6.15
C ALA A 82 9.64 3.07 7.30
N TYR A 83 9.91 1.79 7.06
CA TYR A 83 9.87 0.77 8.11
C TYR A 83 10.92 0.97 9.20
N ALA A 84 12.11 1.44 8.84
CA ALA A 84 13.19 1.65 9.80
C ALA A 84 12.95 2.86 10.72
N PHE A 85 12.34 3.93 10.20
CA PHE A 85 12.32 5.23 10.88
C PHE A 85 10.95 5.81 11.19
N LEU A 86 9.89 5.40 10.50
CA LEU A 86 8.57 6.01 10.64
C LEU A 86 7.65 5.19 11.54
N LYS A 87 6.79 5.89 12.27
CA LYS A 87 5.67 5.29 13.01
C LYS A 87 4.40 6.03 12.64
N VAL A 88 3.41 5.31 12.13
CA VAL A 88 2.08 5.88 11.90
C VAL A 88 1.44 6.20 13.25
N LYS A 89 0.89 7.41 13.36
CA LYS A 89 0.14 7.88 14.53
C LYS A 89 -1.35 7.66 14.33
#